data_AF-A0A7J9AWY5-F1
#
_entry.id   AF-A0A7J9AWY5-F1
#
_cell.length_a   1.000
_cell.length_b   1.000
_cell.length_c   1.000
_cell.angle_alpha   90.00
_cell.angle_beta   90.00
_cell.angle_gamma   90.00
#
_symmetry.space_group_name_H-M   'P 1'
#
loop_
_entity.id
_entity.type
_entity.pdbx_description
1 polymer ?
#
loop_
_entity_poly.entity_id
_entity_poly.type
_entity_poly.pdbx_seq_one_letter_code
_entity_poly.pdbx_strand_id
1 'polypeptide(L)'
;VAIRYGKYCGVGWSGCPGEKPCDDLDACCKIHDECVGNKGLVDVECHEDFKVCITKVQESGKVGFSRKCPINTVVPAMIKGIDMAILLSQLGGTKYDEL
;
A
#
# COMPACT_ATOMS: atom_id res chain seq x y z
N VAL A 1 -2.37 4.25 -15.93
CA VAL A 1 -0.98 3.87 -15.58
C VAL A 1 -1.00 3.27 -14.19
N ALA A 2 -0.50 2.04 -14.00
CA ALA A 2 -0.35 1.44 -12.68
C ALA A 2 0.97 1.89 -12.04
N ILE A 3 0.96 2.21 -10.75
CA ILE A 3 2.14 2.66 -10.02
C ILE A 3 2.98 1.45 -9.62
N ARG A 4 4.28 1.54 -9.89
CA ARG A 4 5.30 0.68 -9.28
C ARG A 4 6.35 1.59 -8.65
N TYR A 5 6.52 1.46 -7.33
CA TYR A 5 7.48 2.22 -6.56
C TYR A 5 8.31 1.27 -5.70
N GLY A 6 9.63 1.39 -5.78
CA GLY A 6 10.53 0.48 -5.07
C GLY A 6 10.32 -0.97 -5.49
N LYS A 7 10.47 -1.87 -4.52
CA LYS A 7 10.33 -3.32 -4.73
C LYS A 7 8.96 -3.85 -4.34
N TYR A 8 8.21 -3.16 -3.49
CA TYR A 8 7.00 -3.67 -2.85
C TYR A 8 5.75 -2.86 -3.17
N CYS A 9 5.87 -1.62 -3.62
CA CYS A 9 4.66 -0.82 -3.84
C CYS A 9 4.07 -1.01 -5.24
N GLY A 10 2.99 -1.77 -5.34
CA GLY A 10 2.13 -1.81 -6.53
C GLY A 10 1.14 -2.98 -6.51
N VAL A 11 0.02 -2.85 -7.21
CA VAL A 11 -0.98 -3.93 -7.29
C VAL A 11 -0.38 -5.14 -7.99
N GLY A 12 -0.33 -6.28 -7.30
CA GLY A 12 0.29 -7.51 -7.80
C GLY A 12 1.80 -7.40 -8.01
N TRP A 13 2.47 -6.49 -7.30
CA TRP A 13 3.90 -6.23 -7.38
C TRP A 13 4.50 -6.31 -5.98
N SER A 14 5.42 -7.25 -5.75
CA SER A 14 6.10 -7.42 -4.47
C SER A 14 7.56 -7.87 -4.66
N GLY A 15 8.38 -7.69 -3.63
CA GLY A 15 9.80 -8.04 -3.64
C GLY A 15 10.05 -9.50 -3.27
N CYS A 16 11.25 -10.00 -3.59
CA CYS A 16 11.66 -11.36 -3.21
C CYS A 16 11.92 -11.48 -1.69
N PRO A 17 11.82 -12.70 -1.11
CA PRO A 17 12.20 -12.95 0.28
C PRO A 17 13.63 -12.47 0.58
N GLY A 18 13.80 -11.76 1.69
CA GLY A 18 15.11 -11.24 2.13
C GLY A 18 15.53 -9.91 1.50
N GLU A 19 14.85 -9.43 0.45
CA GLU A 19 15.13 -8.12 -0.12
C GLU A 19 14.78 -7.00 0.88
N LYS A 20 15.64 -5.99 0.93
CA LYS A 20 15.42 -4.79 1.75
C LYS A 20 14.61 -3.77 0.94
N PRO A 21 13.63 -3.08 1.57
CA PRO A 21 12.93 -1.96 0.96
C PRO A 21 13.88 -0.85 0.50
N CYS A 22 13.50 -0.13 -0.55
CA CYS A 22 14.27 0.97 -1.10
C CYS A 22 14.29 2.22 -0.19
N ASP A 23 13.23 2.45 0.57
CA ASP A 23 13.09 3.51 1.57
C ASP A 23 11.92 3.20 2.52
N ASP A 24 11.57 4.15 3.38
CA ASP A 24 10.48 3.99 4.36
C ASP A 24 9.10 3.81 3.70
N LEU A 25 8.87 4.40 2.50
CA LEU A 25 7.62 4.22 1.77
C LEU A 25 7.52 2.78 1.25
N ASP A 26 8.59 2.29 0.64
CA ASP A 26 8.68 0.90 0.18
C ASP A 26 8.61 -0.10 1.36
N ALA A 27 9.05 0.30 2.55
CA ALA A 27 8.92 -0.50 3.77
C ALA A 27 7.45 -0.62 4.22
N CYS A 28 6.67 0.47 4.14
CA CYS A 28 5.21 0.40 4.36
C CYS A 28 4.54 -0.57 3.40
N CYS A 29 4.93 -0.57 2.13
CA CYS A 29 4.38 -1.49 1.13
C CYS A 29 4.76 -2.93 1.40
N LYS A 30 5.99 -3.21 1.84
CA LYS A 30 6.39 -4.56 2.26
C LYS A 30 5.52 -5.08 3.41
N ILE A 31 5.29 -4.25 4.43
CA ILE A 31 4.42 -4.59 5.56
C ILE A 31 2.99 -4.86 5.09
N HIS A 32 2.48 -4.03 4.18
CA HIS A 32 1.15 -4.19 3.58
C HIS A 32 1.03 -5.50 2.79
N ASP A 33 2.00 -5.81 1.92
CA ASP A 33 2.07 -7.05 1.16
C ASP A 33 2.08 -8.29 2.07
N GLU A 34 2.88 -8.27 3.14
CA GLU A 34 2.93 -9.33 4.14
C GLU A 34 1.58 -9.45 4.88
N CYS A 35 0.94 -8.33 5.21
CA CYS A 35 -0.37 -8.32 5.87
C CYS A 35 -1.45 -8.96 5.00
N VAL A 36 -1.61 -8.50 3.74
CA VAL A 36 -2.64 -9.05 2.83
C VAL A 36 -2.32 -10.47 2.36
N GLY A 37 -1.04 -10.86 2.31
CA GLY A 37 -0.63 -12.24 2.07
C GLY A 37 -1.08 -13.19 3.18
N ASN A 38 -1.15 -12.70 4.42
CA ASN A 38 -1.56 -13.49 5.59
C ASN A 38 -3.07 -13.42 5.87
N LYS A 39 -3.68 -12.23 5.80
CA LYS A 39 -5.08 -11.98 6.17
C LYS A 39 -6.05 -12.04 4.99
N GLY A 40 -5.55 -11.85 3.76
CA GLY A 40 -6.34 -11.80 2.54
C GLY A 40 -6.28 -10.43 1.84
N LEU A 41 -6.51 -10.43 0.53
CA LEU A 41 -6.34 -9.26 -0.34
C LEU A 41 -7.34 -8.11 -0.07
N VAL A 42 -8.46 -8.41 0.58
CA VAL A 42 -9.56 -7.46 0.87
C VAL A 42 -9.63 -7.11 2.36
N ASP A 43 -8.58 -7.42 3.13
CA ASP A 43 -8.53 -7.12 4.55
C ASP A 43 -8.44 -5.60 4.78
N VAL A 44 -9.50 -5.02 5.35
CA VAL A 44 -9.63 -3.58 5.57
C VAL A 44 -8.62 -3.06 6.60
N GLU A 45 -8.26 -3.86 7.60
CA GLU A 45 -7.29 -3.48 8.62
C GLU A 45 -5.91 -3.27 7.98
N CYS A 46 -5.46 -4.22 7.13
CA CYS A 46 -4.22 -4.07 6.36
C CYS A 46 -4.21 -2.77 5.52
N HIS A 47 -5.35 -2.41 4.93
CA HIS A 47 -5.47 -1.22 4.09
C HIS A 47 -5.43 0.09 4.88
N GLU A 48 -6.10 0.16 6.04
CA GLU A 48 -6.06 1.35 6.90
C GLU A 48 -4.70 1.51 7.58
N ASP A 49 -4.07 0.43 8.03
CA ASP A 49 -2.71 0.46 8.58
C ASP A 49 -1.69 0.95 7.53
N PHE A 50 -1.85 0.51 6.29
CA PHE A 50 -1.04 0.99 5.18
C PHE A 50 -1.18 2.50 4.98
N LYS A 51 -2.42 3.03 4.99
CA LYS A 51 -2.68 4.48 4.90
C LYS A 51 -1.99 5.27 6.01
N VAL A 52 -2.08 4.78 7.25
CA VAL A 52 -1.42 5.41 8.40
C VAL A 52 0.10 5.43 8.21
N CYS A 53 0.69 4.32 7.75
CA CYS A 53 2.12 4.22 7.51
C CYS A 53 2.61 5.22 6.45
N ILE A 54 2.00 5.23 5.26
CA ILE A 54 2.46 6.09 4.16
C ILE A 54 2.21 7.57 4.41
N THR A 55 1.17 7.92 5.18
CA THR A 55 0.90 9.30 5.59
C THR A 55 2.01 9.83 6.48
N LYS A 56 2.45 9.05 7.50
CA LYS A 56 3.59 9.42 8.35
C LYS A 56 4.88 9.58 7.55
N VAL A 57 5.11 8.72 6.56
CA VAL A 57 6.27 8.83 5.68
C VAL A 57 6.20 10.11 4.84
N GLN A 58 5.03 10.46 4.30
CA GLN A 58 4.84 11.71 3.57
C GLN A 58 5.09 12.95 4.45
N GLU A 59 4.58 12.94 5.69
CA GLU A 59 4.76 14.02 6.67
C GLU A 59 6.22 14.20 7.11
N SER A 60 7.05 13.17 6.98
CA SER A 60 8.48 13.26 7.29
C SER A 60 9.27 14.20 6.35
N GLY A 61 8.67 14.62 5.22
CA GLY A 61 9.30 15.52 4.25
C GLY A 61 10.44 14.89 3.45
N LYS A 62 10.69 13.59 3.58
CA LYS A 62 11.68 12.86 2.79
C LYS A 62 11.27 12.84 1.31
N VAL A 63 12.27 12.93 0.42
CA VAL A 63 12.05 12.81 -1.04
C VAL A 63 11.76 11.36 -1.46
N GLY A 64 12.31 10.40 -0.72
CA GLY A 64 12.32 8.97 -1.07
C GLY A 64 13.52 8.58 -1.92
N PHE A 65 13.60 7.30 -2.30
CA PHE A 65 14.71 6.76 -3.07
C PHE A 65 14.72 7.27 -4.53
N SER A 66 13.55 7.65 -5.07
CA SER A 66 13.38 8.09 -6.45
C SER A 66 13.15 9.59 -6.56
N ARG A 67 14.03 10.28 -7.31
CA ARG A 67 13.81 11.69 -7.67
C ARG A 67 12.82 11.87 -8.84
N LYS A 68 12.59 10.81 -9.63
CA LYS A 68 11.63 10.83 -10.74
C LYS A 68 10.19 10.69 -10.25
N CYS A 69 10.01 9.95 -9.17
CA CYS A 69 8.73 9.73 -8.52
C CYS A 69 8.92 9.99 -7.02
N PRO A 70 8.95 11.25 -6.56
CA PRO A 70 9.14 11.54 -5.14
C PRO A 70 7.93 11.13 -4.30
N ILE A 71 8.14 10.91 -3.00
CA ILE A 71 7.11 10.48 -2.03
C ILE A 71 5.84 11.32 -2.14
N ASN A 72 5.97 12.65 -2.20
CA ASN A 72 4.84 13.58 -2.30
C ASN A 72 4.00 13.45 -3.58
N THR A 73 4.54 12.81 -4.62
CA THR A 73 3.84 12.55 -5.89
C THR A 73 3.13 11.19 -5.85
N VAL A 74 3.78 10.19 -5.26
CA VAL A 74 3.30 8.81 -5.30
C VAL A 74 2.30 8.49 -4.18
N VAL A 75 2.50 9.01 -2.96
CA VAL A 75 1.63 8.72 -1.80
C VAL A 75 0.17 9.14 -2.05
N PRO A 76 -0.13 10.33 -2.61
CA PRO A 76 -1.53 10.70 -2.88
C PRO A 76 -2.24 9.74 -3.84
N ALA A 77 -1.51 9.16 -4.79
CA ALA A 77 -2.10 8.19 -5.72
C ALA A 77 -2.27 6.81 -5.06
N MET A 78 -1.37 6.41 -4.17
CA MET A 78 -1.52 5.20 -3.34
C MET A 78 -2.73 5.31 -2.42
N ILE A 79 -2.91 6.44 -1.73
CA ILE A 79 -4.07 6.72 -0.87
C ILE A 79 -5.39 6.57 -1.66
N LYS A 80 -5.48 7.16 -2.86
CA LYS A 80 -6.67 7.00 -3.71
C LYS A 80 -6.93 5.54 -4.09
N GLY A 81 -5.88 4.80 -4.44
CA GLY A 81 -5.99 3.39 -4.80
C GLY A 81 -6.48 2.53 -3.64
N ILE A 82 -5.93 2.74 -2.45
CA ILE A 82 -6.29 1.97 -1.26
C ILE A 82 -7.67 2.37 -0.70
N ASP A 83 -8.09 3.63 -0.79
CA ASP A 83 -9.46 4.05 -0.44
C ASP A 83 -10.49 3.33 -1.32
N MET A 84 -10.20 3.15 -2.61
CA MET A 84 -11.06 2.34 -3.50
C MET A 84 -11.03 0.85 -3.13
N ALA A 85 -9.88 0.32 -2.70
CA ALA A 85 -9.79 -1.07 -2.24
C ALA A 85 -10.63 -1.30 -0.96
N ILE A 86 -10.59 -0.37 -0.01
CA ILE A 86 -11.41 -0.41 1.21
C ILE A 86 -12.90 -0.39 0.86
N LEU A 87 -13.32 0.54 -0.01
CA LEU A 87 -14.71 0.63 -0.46
C LEU A 87 -15.19 -0.68 -1.10
N LEU A 88 -14.38 -1.26 -1.99
CA LEU A 88 -14.72 -2.53 -2.64
C LEU A 88 -14.75 -3.71 -1.66
N SER A 89 -13.85 -3.72 -0.68
CA SER A 89 -13.80 -4.75 0.37
C SER A 89 -15.07 -4.73 1.22
N GLN A 90 -15.55 -3.55 1.58
CA GLN A 90 -16.81 -3.37 2.32
C GLN A 90 -18.03 -3.80 1.50
N LEU A 91 -18.11 -3.43 0.22
CA LEU A 91 -19.20 -3.86 -0.69
C LEU A 91 -19.18 -5.38 -0.98
N GLY A 92 -18.00 -5.99 -0.92
CA GLY A 92 -17.83 -7.44 -1.04
C GLY A 92 -18.28 -8.18 0.21
N GLY A 93 -17.96 -7.65 1.40
CA GLY A 93 -18.37 -8.20 2.70
C GLY A 93 -19.88 -8.24 2.88
N THR A 94 -20.60 -7.19 2.47
CA THR A 94 -22.08 -7.14 2.57
C THR A 94 -22.77 -8.27 1.82
N LYS A 95 -22.16 -8.82 0.76
CA LYS A 95 -22.74 -9.94 0.00
C LYS A 95 -22.64 -11.30 0.70
N TYR A 96 -21.73 -11.47 1.66
CA TYR A 96 -21.58 -12.71 2.42
C TYR A 96 -22.43 -12.71 3.70
N ASP A 97 -22.74 -11.53 4.26
CA ASP A 97 -23.60 -11.40 5.44
C ASP A 97 -25.11 -11.54 5.13
N GLU A 98 -25.49 -11.54 3.85
CA GLU A 98 -26.87 -11.71 3.36
C GLU A 98 -27.21 -13.15 2.91
N LEU A 99 -26.34 -14.16 3.16
CA LEU A 99 -26.57 -15.58 2.84
C LEU A 99 -26.84 -16.44 4.07
#